data_AF-A0A093VE49-F1
#
_entry.id   AF-A0A093VE49-F1
#
_cell.length_a   1.000
_cell.length_b   1.000
_cell.length_c   1.000
_cell.angle_alpha   90.00
_cell.angle_beta   90.00
_cell.angle_gamma   90.00
#
_symmetry.space_group_name_H-M   'P 1'
#
loop_
_entity.id
_entity.type
_entity.pdbx_description
1 polymer ?
#
loop_
_entity_poly.entity_id
_entity_poly.type
_entity_poly.pdbx_seq_one_letter_code
_entity_poly.pdbx_strand_id
1 'polypeptide(L)'
;MPSTRAREASGSDNISAVRTSKKSMTQVELTAVKKAAGLIEEKQSGKDGNRDMLKKIGQYLESTYQEVKGLKEALIKQEMMIKEQSEMIREQSNTIQALQTQEQLDTVASTPAMTTYAAVVDRQPSHQQDTQLVPLARPTLVNTLFCTIDTSRVGEQDKAKTQIANIRQQIEKEMRGNEETENWQCVAMIKDPKTADRIKVVCRHEDEMQQIKEAAQKIEIPGIRILRNQLYPVKIDNANRTAVLDADGNILSGTAEILGKENNVSIAKISWLSKKDSNKAYGSMVIYVTKATEARRLIEGNYFDIAGESAYTRVFEP
;
A
#
# COMPACT_ATOMS: atom_id res chain seq x y z
N MET A 1 51.04 80.20 69.58
CA MET A 1 51.74 80.50 68.32
C MET A 1 52.19 79.18 67.71
N PRO A 2 51.74 78.81 66.50
CA PRO A 2 50.45 79.11 65.89
C PRO A 2 49.38 78.10 66.39
N SER A 3 48.54 77.59 65.49
CA SER A 3 47.08 77.54 65.61
C SER A 3 46.54 76.33 64.79
N THR A 4 45.29 75.84 64.91
CA THR A 4 44.08 76.43 65.50
C THR A 4 43.26 75.41 66.30
N ARG A 5 42.40 75.93 67.20
CA ARG A 5 41.52 75.21 68.13
C ARG A 5 40.07 75.22 67.63
N ALA A 6 39.30 74.16 67.87
CA ALA A 6 37.84 74.16 67.67
C ALA A 6 37.10 74.70 68.90
N ARG A 7 36.02 75.50 68.70
CA ARG A 7 34.94 75.65 69.70
C ARG A 7 33.61 76.26 69.18
N GLU A 8 32.54 75.50 69.38
CA GLU A 8 31.18 75.86 69.86
C GLU A 8 30.58 77.28 69.64
N ALA A 9 29.54 77.33 68.79
CA ALA A 9 28.17 77.89 68.98
C ALA A 9 27.89 79.27 69.65
N SER A 10 26.91 80.03 69.09
CA SER A 10 25.73 80.59 69.80
C SER A 10 24.76 81.40 68.90
N GLY A 11 23.43 81.21 69.07
CA GLY A 11 22.34 82.10 68.61
C GLY A 11 22.00 82.10 67.09
N SER A 12 20.79 82.46 66.64
CA SER A 12 19.48 82.53 67.33
C SER A 12 18.33 82.28 66.34
N ASP A 13 17.15 82.01 66.89
CA ASP A 13 15.85 81.68 66.30
C ASP A 13 15.51 82.13 64.86
N ASN A 14 14.90 81.21 64.10
CA ASN A 14 13.59 81.46 63.48
C ASN A 14 12.85 80.17 63.10
N ILE A 15 11.53 80.16 63.24
CA ILE A 15 10.66 79.02 62.95
C ILE A 15 10.22 79.08 61.48
N SER A 16 10.44 78.02 60.70
CA SER A 16 9.90 77.92 59.33
C SER A 16 9.63 76.47 58.91
N ALA A 17 8.34 76.07 58.97
CA ALA A 17 7.88 74.76 58.51
C ALA A 17 7.39 74.87 57.05
N VAL A 18 8.27 74.62 56.07
CA VAL A 18 7.89 74.70 54.64
C VAL A 18 8.19 73.41 53.87
N ARG A 19 7.10 72.65 53.68
CA ARG A 19 6.76 71.81 52.50
C ARG A 19 7.83 70.89 51.90
N THR A 20 7.54 69.60 51.98
CA THR A 20 7.90 68.66 50.91
C THR A 20 7.29 69.12 49.58
N SER A 21 8.12 69.43 48.59
CA SER A 21 7.67 69.77 47.23
C SER A 21 7.18 68.53 46.48
N LYS A 22 5.98 68.05 46.84
CA LYS A 22 5.19 67.13 46.00
C LYS A 22 4.80 67.87 44.71
N LYS A 23 5.69 67.81 43.72
CA LYS A 23 5.44 68.32 42.36
C LYS A 23 4.25 67.56 41.77
N SER A 24 3.10 68.22 41.67
CA SER A 24 1.85 67.60 41.20
C SER A 24 1.96 67.27 39.72
N MET A 25 2.14 65.99 39.40
CA MET A 25 2.12 65.48 38.04
C MET A 25 0.77 65.80 37.39
N THR A 26 0.79 66.38 36.20
CA THR A 26 -0.43 66.80 35.49
C THR A 26 -1.25 65.59 35.04
N GLN A 27 -2.54 65.80 34.81
CA GLN A 27 -3.44 64.74 34.33
C GLN A 27 -3.02 64.17 32.97
N VAL A 28 -2.34 64.97 32.14
CA VAL A 28 -1.76 64.55 30.85
C VAL A 28 -0.56 63.63 31.08
N GLU A 29 0.39 64.01 31.94
CA GLU A 29 1.55 63.17 32.29
C GLU A 29 1.11 61.83 32.93
N LEU A 30 0.14 61.87 33.87
CA LEU A 30 -0.41 60.65 34.48
C LEU A 30 -1.03 59.70 33.44
N THR A 31 -1.69 60.26 32.42
CA THR A 31 -2.30 59.48 31.34
C THR A 31 -1.24 58.90 30.40
N ALA A 32 -0.19 59.68 30.08
CA ALA A 32 0.95 59.20 29.29
C ALA A 32 1.71 58.07 30.00
N VAL A 33 1.97 58.20 31.31
CA VAL A 33 2.62 57.15 32.13
C VAL A 33 1.80 55.87 32.15
N LYS A 34 0.47 55.95 32.33
CA LYS A 34 -0.42 54.77 32.27
C LYS A 34 -0.38 54.09 30.89
N LYS A 35 -0.38 54.87 29.80
CA LYS A 35 -0.28 54.32 28.44
C LYS A 35 1.08 53.67 28.17
N ALA A 36 2.16 54.23 28.69
CA ALA A 36 3.49 53.63 28.61
C ALA A 36 3.58 52.31 29.40
N ALA A 37 3.00 52.24 30.61
CA ALA A 37 2.97 51.04 31.42
C ALA A 37 2.26 49.87 30.71
N GLY A 38 1.05 50.10 30.17
CA GLY A 38 0.31 49.05 29.44
C GLY A 38 1.06 48.54 28.20
N LEU A 39 1.76 49.42 27.47
CA LEU A 39 2.61 49.01 26.34
C LEU A 39 3.82 48.18 26.78
N ILE A 40 4.37 48.41 27.97
CA ILE A 40 5.45 47.58 28.54
C ILE A 40 4.91 46.20 28.91
N GLU A 41 3.77 46.12 29.60
CA GLU A 41 3.11 44.85 29.97
C GLU A 41 2.74 44.00 28.75
N GLU A 42 2.18 44.62 27.70
CA GLU A 42 1.87 43.98 26.42
C GLU A 42 3.13 43.38 25.75
N LYS A 43 4.22 44.17 25.64
CA LYS A 43 5.47 43.67 25.04
C LYS A 43 6.17 42.63 25.92
N GLN A 44 6.00 42.69 27.23
CA GLN A 44 6.62 41.76 28.17
C GLN A 44 5.91 40.40 28.18
N SER A 45 4.57 40.38 28.13
CA SER A 45 3.78 39.14 27.96
C SER A 45 4.01 38.46 26.60
N GLY A 46 4.06 39.23 25.50
CA GLY A 46 4.40 38.68 24.18
C GLY A 46 5.81 38.08 24.11
N LYS A 47 6.78 38.67 24.83
CA LYS A 47 8.14 38.14 24.96
C LYS A 47 8.18 36.81 25.74
N ASP A 48 7.36 36.67 26.77
CA ASP A 48 7.30 35.45 27.57
C ASP A 48 6.56 34.31 26.84
N GLY A 49 5.46 34.62 26.12
CA GLY A 49 4.79 33.67 25.24
C GLY A 49 5.71 33.11 24.14
N ASN A 50 6.55 33.95 23.53
CA ASN A 50 7.58 33.50 22.57
C ASN A 50 8.66 32.62 23.24
N ARG A 51 9.02 32.90 24.50
CA ARG A 51 9.99 32.11 25.27
C ARG A 51 9.45 30.70 25.56
N ASP A 52 8.18 30.60 25.94
CA ASP A 52 7.52 29.32 26.21
C ASP A 52 7.25 28.53 24.92
N MET A 53 6.97 29.20 23.80
CA MET A 53 6.91 28.56 22.48
C MET A 53 8.26 27.95 22.07
N LEU A 54 9.36 28.70 22.20
CA LEU A 54 10.71 28.20 21.93
C LEU A 54 11.08 27.02 22.84
N LYS A 55 10.69 27.07 24.12
CA LYS A 55 10.89 25.97 25.07
C LYS A 55 10.15 24.70 24.66
N LYS A 56 8.89 24.81 24.22
CA LYS A 56 8.12 23.68 23.67
C LYS A 56 8.75 23.12 22.40
N ILE A 57 9.19 23.97 21.47
CA ILE A 57 9.88 23.54 20.24
C ILE A 57 11.16 22.75 20.57
N GLY A 58 11.95 23.20 21.55
CA GLY A 58 13.12 22.46 22.04
C GLY A 58 12.77 21.10 22.64
N GLN A 59 11.67 20.99 23.39
CA GLN A 59 11.19 19.72 23.94
C GLN A 59 10.70 18.74 22.86
N TYR A 60 9.98 19.22 21.85
CA TYR A 60 9.59 18.40 20.70
C TYR A 60 10.82 17.91 19.91
N LEU A 61 11.77 18.80 19.63
CA LEU A 61 12.98 18.46 18.87
C LEU A 61 13.82 17.39 19.59
N GLU A 62 13.95 17.46 20.92
CA GLU A 62 14.62 16.44 21.73
C GLU A 62 13.86 15.11 21.70
N SER A 63 12.53 15.11 21.82
CA SER A 63 11.70 13.89 21.71
C SER A 63 11.91 13.20 20.35
N THR A 64 11.76 13.95 19.25
CA THR A 64 11.96 13.44 17.90
C THR A 64 13.40 12.96 17.67
N TYR A 65 14.41 13.59 18.28
CA TYR A 65 15.79 13.12 18.22
C TYR A 65 15.97 11.75 18.91
N GLN A 66 15.42 11.56 20.10
CA GLN A 66 15.48 10.27 20.82
C GLN A 66 14.66 9.18 20.10
N GLU A 67 13.52 9.53 19.51
CA GLU A 67 12.70 8.63 18.68
C GLU A 67 13.46 8.16 17.43
N VAL A 68 14.06 9.09 16.67
CA VAL A 68 14.90 8.78 15.49
C VAL A 68 16.13 7.95 15.86
N LYS A 69 16.74 8.22 17.01
CA LYS A 69 17.84 7.40 17.56
C LYS A 69 17.37 5.98 17.86
N GLY A 70 16.23 5.81 18.55
CA GLY A 70 15.65 4.50 18.85
C GLY A 70 15.28 3.70 17.59
N LEU A 71 14.72 4.37 16.58
CA LEU A 71 14.45 3.76 15.27
C LEU A 71 15.73 3.29 14.57
N LYS A 72 16.82 4.08 14.63
CA LYS A 72 18.12 3.67 14.09
C LYS A 72 18.70 2.45 14.82
N GLU A 73 18.60 2.39 16.14
CA GLU A 73 19.03 1.23 16.93
C GLU A 73 18.18 -0.02 16.66
N ALA A 74 16.88 0.15 16.38
CA ALA A 74 16.01 -0.95 15.95
C ALA A 74 16.34 -1.46 14.54
N LEU A 75 16.61 -0.56 13.60
CA LEU A 75 16.98 -0.91 12.23
C LEU A 75 18.28 -1.73 12.17
N ILE A 76 19.30 -1.37 12.94
CA ILE A 76 20.56 -2.13 13.02
C ILE A 76 20.33 -3.56 13.54
N LYS A 77 19.44 -3.73 14.54
CA LYS A 77 19.05 -5.07 15.04
C LYS A 77 18.28 -5.87 13.99
N GLN A 78 17.42 -5.21 13.21
CA GLN A 78 16.70 -5.86 12.11
C GLN A 78 17.64 -6.29 10.98
N GLU A 79 18.63 -5.48 10.62
CA GLU A 79 19.66 -5.81 9.64
C GLU A 79 20.50 -7.04 10.07
N MET A 80 20.87 -7.11 11.36
CA MET A 80 21.52 -8.32 11.92
C MET A 80 20.63 -9.56 11.80
N MET A 81 19.36 -9.50 12.22
CA MET A 81 18.45 -10.65 12.12
C MET A 81 18.21 -11.09 10.67
N ILE A 82 18.11 -10.16 9.72
CA ILE A 82 17.99 -10.48 8.28
C ILE A 82 19.25 -11.20 7.77
N LYS A 83 20.44 -10.78 8.21
CA LYS A 83 21.71 -11.44 7.85
C LYS A 83 21.78 -12.86 8.44
N GLU A 84 21.45 -13.04 9.72
CA GLU A 84 21.39 -14.35 10.39
C GLU A 84 20.39 -15.29 9.71
N GLN A 85 19.19 -14.79 9.36
CA GLN A 85 18.20 -15.55 8.60
C GLN A 85 18.70 -15.92 7.19
N SER A 86 19.41 -15.02 6.51
CA SER A 86 19.99 -15.28 5.19
C SER A 86 21.08 -16.34 5.23
N GLU A 87 21.92 -16.34 6.27
CA GLU A 87 22.94 -17.37 6.50
C GLU A 87 22.31 -18.73 6.83
N MET A 88 21.25 -18.76 7.65
CA MET A 88 20.49 -19.98 7.94
C MET A 88 19.80 -20.57 6.71
N ILE A 89 19.17 -19.74 5.86
CA ILE A 89 18.52 -20.17 4.61
C ILE A 89 19.56 -20.75 3.63
N ARG A 90 20.73 -20.12 3.52
CA ARG A 90 21.86 -20.63 2.71
C ARG A 90 22.32 -22.01 3.19
N GLU A 91 22.41 -22.23 4.50
CA GLU A 91 22.80 -23.52 5.07
C GLU A 91 21.75 -24.61 4.87
N GLN A 92 20.47 -24.29 5.06
CA GLN A 92 19.37 -25.20 4.72
C GLN A 92 19.36 -25.57 3.23
N SER A 93 19.61 -24.60 2.34
CA SER A 93 19.72 -24.85 0.89
C SER A 93 20.87 -25.80 0.56
N ASN A 94 22.03 -25.61 1.19
CA ASN A 94 23.19 -26.51 1.02
C ASN A 94 22.88 -27.93 1.52
N THR A 95 22.19 -28.07 2.66
CA THR A 95 21.77 -29.37 3.20
C THR A 95 20.79 -30.08 2.26
N ILE A 96 19.80 -29.37 1.71
CA ILE A 96 18.84 -29.93 0.74
C ILE A 96 19.57 -30.40 -0.52
N GLN A 97 20.52 -29.60 -1.05
CA GLN A 97 21.29 -29.97 -2.24
C GLN A 97 22.20 -31.19 -2.01
N ALA A 98 22.79 -31.31 -0.81
CA ALA A 98 23.58 -32.49 -0.44
C ALA A 98 22.71 -33.76 -0.37
N LEU A 99 21.53 -33.68 0.27
CA LEU A 99 20.58 -34.80 0.34
C LEU A 99 20.11 -35.25 -1.05
N GLN A 100 19.77 -34.30 -1.94
CA GLN A 100 19.37 -34.59 -3.32
C GLN A 100 20.49 -35.20 -4.17
N THR A 101 21.75 -34.92 -3.83
CA THR A 101 22.92 -35.49 -4.52
C THR A 101 23.19 -36.92 -4.03
N GLN A 102 23.01 -37.17 -2.72
CA GLN A 102 23.10 -38.51 -2.13
C GLN A 102 22.01 -39.45 -2.72
N GLU A 103 20.77 -38.99 -2.78
CA GLU A 103 19.63 -39.76 -3.32
C GLU A 103 19.85 -40.19 -4.79
N GLN A 104 20.50 -39.35 -5.60
CA GLN A 104 20.87 -39.70 -6.97
C GLN A 104 22.00 -40.75 -7.05
N LEU A 105 22.98 -40.70 -6.15
CA LEU A 105 24.07 -41.70 -6.10
C LEU A 105 23.55 -43.09 -5.68
N ASP A 106 22.70 -43.15 -4.65
CA ASP A 106 22.13 -44.42 -4.15
C ASP A 106 21.17 -45.06 -5.19
N THR A 107 20.50 -44.23 -6.00
CA THR A 107 19.67 -44.69 -7.13
C THR A 107 20.51 -45.32 -8.25
N VAL A 108 21.67 -44.74 -8.58
CA VAL A 108 22.57 -45.25 -9.64
C VAL A 108 23.32 -46.53 -9.22
N ALA A 109 23.58 -46.71 -7.91
CA ALA A 109 24.27 -47.89 -7.40
C ALA A 109 23.46 -49.21 -7.47
N SER A 110 22.17 -49.15 -7.77
CA SER A 110 21.21 -50.23 -7.49
C SER A 110 20.71 -51.03 -8.72
N THR A 111 21.27 -50.83 -9.92
CA THR A 111 20.81 -51.50 -11.16
C THR A 111 21.87 -52.40 -11.82
N PRO A 112 21.70 -53.74 -11.84
CA PRO A 112 22.54 -54.63 -12.66
C PRO A 112 22.15 -54.55 -14.15
N ALA A 113 23.13 -54.68 -15.04
CA ALA A 113 22.97 -54.37 -16.47
C ALA A 113 22.58 -55.55 -17.36
N MET A 114 21.88 -55.28 -18.47
CA MET A 114 22.06 -55.97 -19.75
C MET A 114 21.91 -55.00 -20.94
N THR A 115 22.89 -55.07 -21.85
CA THR A 115 22.80 -55.12 -23.32
C THR A 115 21.43 -54.84 -23.98
N THR A 116 21.30 -54.09 -25.09
CA THR A 116 22.01 -54.36 -26.37
C THR A 116 21.90 -53.22 -27.44
N TYR A 117 23.06 -52.89 -28.05
CA TYR A 117 23.32 -52.39 -29.42
C TYR A 117 22.34 -51.42 -30.15
N ALA A 118 22.74 -50.15 -30.31
CA ALA A 118 22.55 -49.37 -31.56
C ALA A 118 23.46 -48.11 -31.64
N ALA A 119 24.51 -48.16 -32.47
CA ALA A 119 25.21 -46.99 -33.04
C ALA A 119 25.10 -47.10 -34.58
N VAL A 120 25.35 -46.10 -35.43
CA VAL A 120 25.84 -44.70 -35.25
C VAL A 120 24.77 -43.73 -35.86
N VAL A 121 24.94 -42.55 -36.50
CA VAL A 121 25.99 -41.64 -37.05
C VAL A 121 25.33 -40.22 -37.10
N ASP A 122 25.96 -39.04 -37.22
CA ASP A 122 27.37 -38.58 -37.30
C ASP A 122 27.49 -37.09 -36.86
N ARG A 123 28.72 -36.56 -36.80
CA ARG A 123 29.16 -35.15 -36.99
C ARG A 123 28.23 -33.95 -36.66
N GLN A 124 28.47 -33.37 -35.48
CA GLN A 124 29.02 -32.02 -35.22
C GLN A 124 29.18 -30.98 -36.38
N PRO A 125 29.33 -29.66 -36.07
CA PRO A 125 28.76 -28.87 -34.96
C PRO A 125 28.35 -27.42 -35.39
N SER A 126 27.83 -26.60 -34.46
CA SER A 126 28.39 -25.27 -34.10
C SER A 126 27.45 -24.40 -33.23
N HIS A 127 28.03 -23.57 -32.37
CA HIS A 127 27.44 -22.42 -31.66
C HIS A 127 26.00 -22.52 -31.12
N GLN A 128 25.91 -22.76 -29.80
CA GLN A 128 24.90 -22.10 -28.96
C GLN A 128 25.61 -21.38 -27.81
N GLN A 129 25.17 -20.16 -27.49
CA GLN A 129 25.70 -19.38 -26.37
C GLN A 129 24.98 -19.76 -25.09
N ASP A 130 25.73 -19.89 -23.99
CA ASP A 130 25.18 -20.21 -22.67
C ASP A 130 24.35 -19.04 -22.13
N THR A 131 23.02 -19.15 -22.28
CA THR A 131 22.04 -18.26 -21.68
C THR A 131 21.37 -19.01 -20.54
N GLN A 132 21.81 -18.79 -19.31
CA GLN A 132 21.22 -19.46 -18.15
C GLN A 132 19.79 -19.00 -17.92
N LEU A 133 18.84 -19.87 -18.28
CA LEU A 133 17.42 -19.70 -17.99
C LEU A 133 17.18 -19.87 -16.49
N VAL A 134 17.17 -18.75 -15.76
CA VAL A 134 16.72 -18.68 -14.37
C VAL A 134 15.34 -19.37 -14.26
N PRO A 135 15.16 -20.40 -13.42
CA PRO A 135 13.89 -21.08 -13.28
C PRO A 135 12.80 -20.12 -12.81
N LEU A 136 11.87 -19.78 -13.70
CA LEU A 136 10.78 -18.86 -13.39
C LEU A 136 9.93 -19.44 -12.26
N ALA A 137 9.80 -18.69 -11.16
CA ALA A 137 9.14 -19.18 -9.94
C ALA A 137 7.71 -19.68 -10.24
N ARG A 138 7.37 -20.87 -9.73
CA ARG A 138 6.06 -21.51 -9.96
C ARG A 138 4.93 -20.55 -9.54
N PRO A 139 4.00 -20.16 -10.43
CA PRO A 139 2.90 -19.29 -10.07
C PRO A 139 2.03 -19.90 -8.97
N THR A 140 1.96 -19.24 -7.81
CA THR A 140 1.01 -19.62 -6.77
C THR A 140 -0.41 -19.22 -7.21
N LEU A 141 -1.36 -20.15 -7.08
CA LEU A 141 -2.74 -20.03 -7.57
C LEU A 141 -3.52 -18.79 -7.07
N VAL A 142 -3.05 -18.16 -5.99
CA VAL A 142 -3.60 -16.93 -5.40
C VAL A 142 -3.21 -15.64 -6.15
N ASN A 143 -2.41 -15.70 -7.21
CA ASN A 143 -2.08 -14.53 -8.04
C ASN A 143 -2.16 -14.79 -9.55
N THR A 144 -2.91 -15.82 -9.96
CA THR A 144 -3.11 -16.19 -11.36
C THR A 144 -4.28 -15.41 -11.96
N LEU A 145 -4.03 -14.58 -12.98
CA LEU A 145 -5.09 -13.94 -13.77
C LEU A 145 -5.73 -14.96 -14.71
N PHE A 146 -7.06 -14.91 -14.90
CA PHE A 146 -7.74 -15.80 -15.84
C PHE A 146 -9.02 -15.21 -16.46
N CYS A 147 -9.21 -15.48 -17.74
CA CYS A 147 -10.52 -15.39 -18.40
C CYS A 147 -11.35 -16.64 -18.05
N THR A 148 -12.68 -16.53 -17.92
CA THR A 148 -13.56 -17.69 -17.71
C THR A 148 -14.58 -17.83 -18.83
N ILE A 149 -14.59 -19.01 -19.45
CA ILE A 149 -15.52 -19.44 -20.49
C ILE A 149 -16.55 -20.36 -19.86
N ASP A 150 -17.83 -20.07 -20.05
CA ASP A 150 -18.97 -20.80 -19.49
C ASP A 150 -19.73 -21.50 -20.63
N THR A 151 -19.64 -22.83 -20.66
CA THR A 151 -20.23 -23.71 -21.69
C THR A 151 -21.54 -24.35 -21.20
N SER A 152 -22.06 -23.98 -20.02
CA SER A 152 -23.24 -24.58 -19.39
C SER A 152 -24.57 -24.44 -20.15
N ARG A 153 -24.59 -23.66 -21.24
CA ARG A 153 -25.77 -23.50 -22.12
C ARG A 153 -25.57 -24.06 -23.53
N VAL A 154 -24.46 -24.76 -23.78
CA VAL A 154 -24.22 -25.41 -25.07
C VAL A 154 -25.04 -26.70 -25.16
N GLY A 155 -25.70 -26.90 -26.31
CA GLY A 155 -26.51 -28.10 -26.56
C GLY A 155 -25.66 -29.37 -26.61
N GLU A 156 -26.25 -30.52 -26.26
CA GLU A 156 -25.49 -31.78 -26.14
C GLU A 156 -24.80 -32.21 -27.45
N GLN A 157 -25.40 -31.88 -28.60
CA GLN A 157 -24.82 -32.10 -29.94
C GLN A 157 -23.48 -31.37 -30.15
N ASP A 158 -23.30 -30.20 -29.51
CA ASP A 158 -22.10 -29.38 -29.61
C ASP A 158 -21.12 -29.58 -28.43
N LYS A 159 -21.50 -30.36 -27.42
CA LYS A 159 -20.72 -30.59 -26.19
C LYS A 159 -19.35 -31.25 -26.42
N ALA A 160 -19.18 -31.97 -27.54
CA ALA A 160 -17.89 -32.44 -28.00
C ALA A 160 -16.98 -31.29 -28.49
N LYS A 161 -17.54 -30.28 -29.16
CA LYS A 161 -16.82 -29.07 -29.60
C LYS A 161 -16.36 -28.20 -28.42
N THR A 162 -17.01 -28.33 -27.25
CA THR A 162 -16.64 -27.60 -26.01
C THR A 162 -15.54 -28.27 -25.17
N GLN A 163 -14.91 -29.35 -25.64
CA GLN A 163 -13.75 -29.92 -24.96
C GLN A 163 -12.59 -28.90 -24.88
N ILE A 164 -11.80 -28.93 -23.80
CA ILE A 164 -10.72 -27.95 -23.57
C ILE A 164 -9.73 -27.89 -24.73
N ALA A 165 -9.40 -29.02 -25.36
CA ALA A 165 -8.52 -29.06 -26.52
C ALA A 165 -9.09 -28.28 -27.73
N ASN A 166 -10.38 -28.43 -28.00
CA ASN A 166 -11.06 -27.79 -29.13
C ASN A 166 -11.25 -26.29 -28.91
N ILE A 167 -11.52 -25.86 -27.67
CA ILE A 167 -11.58 -24.44 -27.31
C ILE A 167 -10.17 -23.83 -27.31
N ARG A 168 -9.15 -24.54 -26.79
CA ARG A 168 -7.73 -24.13 -26.86
C ARG A 168 -7.32 -23.86 -28.31
N GLN A 169 -7.56 -24.81 -29.20
CA GLN A 169 -7.17 -24.70 -30.61
C GLN A 169 -7.81 -23.50 -31.30
N GLN A 170 -9.07 -23.18 -30.98
CA GLN A 170 -9.76 -22.00 -31.54
C GLN A 170 -9.21 -20.69 -30.98
N ILE A 171 -9.03 -20.56 -29.66
CA ILE A 171 -8.42 -19.36 -29.06
C ILE A 171 -7.02 -19.15 -29.60
N GLU A 172 -6.19 -20.20 -29.61
CA GLU A 172 -4.83 -20.12 -30.13
C GLU A 172 -4.79 -19.82 -31.64
N LYS A 173 -5.74 -20.31 -32.45
CA LYS A 173 -5.87 -19.93 -33.87
C LYS A 173 -6.16 -18.44 -34.02
N GLU A 174 -7.12 -17.91 -33.26
CA GLU A 174 -7.51 -16.49 -33.35
C GLU A 174 -6.45 -15.54 -32.77
N MET A 175 -5.73 -15.96 -31.72
CA MET A 175 -4.61 -15.21 -31.15
C MET A 175 -3.40 -15.17 -32.10
N ARG A 176 -3.14 -16.25 -32.87
CA ARG A 176 -2.07 -16.30 -33.89
C ARG A 176 -2.42 -15.58 -35.20
N GLY A 177 -3.49 -14.78 -35.23
CA GLY A 177 -3.91 -14.01 -36.41
C GLY A 177 -3.09 -12.73 -36.70
N ASN A 178 -2.21 -12.31 -35.78
CA ASN A 178 -1.39 -11.10 -35.91
C ASN A 178 0.10 -11.48 -35.84
N GLU A 179 0.97 -10.71 -36.51
CA GLU A 179 2.43 -10.97 -36.55
C GLU A 179 3.08 -10.96 -35.16
N GLU A 180 2.71 -10.01 -34.30
CA GLU A 180 3.21 -9.91 -32.90
C GLU A 180 2.89 -11.15 -32.04
N THR A 181 1.88 -11.93 -32.44
CA THR A 181 1.36 -13.07 -31.69
C THR A 181 1.39 -14.37 -32.49
N GLU A 182 2.14 -14.46 -33.60
CA GLU A 182 2.27 -15.67 -34.43
C GLU A 182 2.71 -16.91 -33.62
N ASN A 183 3.64 -16.71 -32.68
CA ASN A 183 4.14 -17.78 -31.80
C ASN A 183 3.36 -17.90 -30.48
N TRP A 184 2.18 -17.28 -30.37
CA TRP A 184 1.38 -17.31 -29.15
C TRP A 184 0.83 -18.71 -28.85
N GLN A 185 1.00 -19.13 -27.59
CA GLN A 185 0.44 -20.36 -27.05
C GLN A 185 -0.18 -20.09 -25.68
N CYS A 186 -1.27 -20.80 -25.36
CA CYS A 186 -2.00 -20.59 -24.13
C CYS A 186 -1.32 -21.28 -22.93
N VAL A 187 -0.92 -20.51 -21.92
CA VAL A 187 -0.15 -20.98 -20.74
C VAL A 187 -0.82 -22.18 -20.06
N ALA A 188 -2.09 -22.06 -19.69
CA ALA A 188 -2.88 -23.16 -19.14
C ALA A 188 -4.37 -22.98 -19.38
N MET A 189 -5.09 -24.09 -19.52
CA MET A 189 -6.56 -24.13 -19.53
C MET A 189 -7.03 -25.22 -18.58
N ILE A 190 -7.92 -24.87 -17.66
CA ILE A 190 -8.29 -25.70 -16.51
C ILE A 190 -9.81 -25.66 -16.35
N LYS A 191 -10.47 -26.80 -16.11
CA LYS A 191 -11.88 -26.81 -15.69
C LYS A 191 -12.00 -26.27 -14.27
N ASP A 192 -13.03 -25.48 -13.96
CA ASP A 192 -13.30 -25.07 -12.58
C ASP A 192 -13.74 -26.30 -11.76
N PRO A 193 -13.04 -26.68 -10.66
CA PRO A 193 -13.41 -27.84 -9.85
C PRO A 193 -14.82 -27.76 -9.24
N LYS A 194 -15.41 -26.55 -9.13
CA LYS A 194 -16.77 -26.33 -8.61
C LYS A 194 -17.84 -26.41 -9.70
N THR A 195 -17.48 -26.23 -10.98
CA THR A 195 -18.42 -26.21 -12.11
C THR A 195 -17.75 -26.73 -13.37
N ALA A 196 -17.98 -27.99 -13.73
CA ALA A 196 -17.29 -28.69 -14.81
C ALA A 196 -17.52 -28.09 -16.23
N ASP A 197 -18.56 -27.27 -16.40
CA ASP A 197 -18.86 -26.52 -17.63
C ASP A 197 -18.25 -25.11 -17.66
N ARG A 198 -17.36 -24.78 -16.71
CA ARG A 198 -16.53 -23.57 -16.77
C ARG A 198 -15.08 -23.92 -16.99
N ILE A 199 -14.46 -23.19 -17.92
CA ILE A 199 -13.06 -23.34 -18.31
C ILE A 199 -12.36 -22.01 -18.04
N LYS A 200 -11.29 -22.06 -17.24
CA LYS A 200 -10.41 -20.93 -16.97
C LYS A 200 -9.23 -20.96 -17.94
N VAL A 201 -8.99 -19.85 -18.61
CA VAL A 201 -7.83 -19.63 -19.49
C VAL A 201 -6.87 -18.74 -18.71
N VAL A 202 -5.67 -19.24 -18.41
CA VAL A 202 -4.66 -18.51 -17.61
C VAL A 202 -3.97 -17.45 -18.47
N CYS A 203 -3.84 -16.25 -17.92
CA CYS A 203 -3.27 -15.07 -18.56
C CYS A 203 -2.03 -14.58 -17.80
N ARG A 204 -1.04 -14.03 -18.52
CA ARG A 204 0.20 -13.44 -17.98
C ARG A 204 0.00 -12.00 -17.52
N HIS A 205 -0.85 -11.24 -18.22
CA HIS A 205 -1.16 -9.83 -17.94
C HIS A 205 -2.56 -9.45 -18.48
N GLU A 206 -3.05 -8.26 -18.10
CA GLU A 206 -4.42 -7.79 -18.36
C GLU A 206 -4.73 -7.64 -19.86
N ASP A 207 -3.80 -7.12 -20.66
CA ASP A 207 -4.00 -6.87 -22.09
C ASP A 207 -4.13 -8.18 -22.88
N GLU A 208 -3.28 -9.17 -22.58
CA GLU A 208 -3.44 -10.55 -23.05
C GLU A 208 -4.78 -11.14 -22.61
N MET A 209 -5.23 -10.92 -21.37
CA MET A 209 -6.56 -11.40 -20.94
C MET A 209 -7.68 -10.77 -21.79
N GLN A 210 -7.54 -9.51 -22.19
CA GLN A 210 -8.51 -8.84 -23.05
C GLN A 210 -8.50 -9.42 -24.48
N GLN A 211 -7.32 -9.60 -25.08
CA GLN A 211 -7.17 -10.29 -26.37
C GLN A 211 -7.75 -11.73 -26.34
N ILE A 212 -7.47 -12.49 -25.28
CA ILE A 212 -8.02 -13.85 -25.07
C ILE A 212 -9.56 -13.84 -25.02
N LYS A 213 -10.19 -12.84 -24.39
CA LYS A 213 -11.67 -12.73 -24.40
C LYS A 213 -12.20 -12.45 -25.80
N GLU A 214 -11.52 -11.62 -26.58
CA GLU A 214 -11.96 -11.26 -27.94
C GLU A 214 -11.80 -12.46 -28.88
N ALA A 215 -10.67 -13.17 -28.81
CA ALA A 215 -10.48 -14.47 -29.46
C ALA A 215 -11.55 -15.50 -29.03
N ALA A 216 -11.88 -15.58 -27.74
CA ALA A 216 -12.89 -16.50 -27.23
C ALA A 216 -14.34 -16.10 -27.53
N GLN A 217 -14.62 -14.81 -27.78
CA GLN A 217 -15.93 -14.33 -28.24
C GLN A 217 -16.23 -14.71 -29.70
N LYS A 218 -15.20 -14.90 -30.53
CA LYS A 218 -15.32 -15.39 -31.92
C LYS A 218 -15.65 -16.88 -32.04
N ILE A 219 -15.74 -17.63 -30.93
CA ILE A 219 -16.01 -19.07 -30.98
C ILE A 219 -17.48 -19.31 -31.34
N GLU A 220 -17.74 -19.73 -32.57
CA GLU A 220 -19.06 -19.96 -33.16
C GLU A 220 -19.75 -21.24 -32.64
N ILE A 221 -19.82 -21.42 -31.32
CA ILE A 221 -20.51 -22.52 -30.65
C ILE A 221 -21.71 -21.96 -29.86
N PRO A 222 -22.96 -22.21 -30.30
CA PRO A 222 -24.15 -21.71 -29.63
C PRO A 222 -24.21 -22.07 -28.14
N GLY A 223 -24.37 -21.07 -27.28
CA GLY A 223 -24.46 -21.24 -25.84
C GLY A 223 -23.16 -21.04 -25.05
N ILE A 224 -22.00 -20.93 -25.71
CA ILE A 224 -20.77 -20.45 -25.06
C ILE A 224 -20.96 -18.99 -24.64
N ARG A 225 -20.49 -18.65 -23.43
CA ARG A 225 -20.48 -17.28 -22.91
C ARG A 225 -19.15 -16.98 -22.23
N ILE A 226 -18.56 -15.83 -22.52
CA ILE A 226 -17.43 -15.31 -21.77
C ILE A 226 -17.96 -14.60 -20.54
N LEU A 227 -17.48 -14.98 -19.35
CA LEU A 227 -17.87 -14.32 -18.10
C LEU A 227 -17.09 -13.02 -17.91
N ARG A 228 -17.64 -12.10 -17.11
CA ARG A 228 -16.93 -10.89 -16.68
C ARG A 228 -15.67 -11.25 -15.89
N ASN A 229 -14.71 -10.32 -15.80
CA ASN A 229 -13.52 -10.44 -14.96
C ASN A 229 -13.89 -10.91 -13.55
N GLN A 230 -13.01 -11.68 -12.92
CA GLN A 230 -13.03 -11.80 -11.47
C GLN A 230 -12.89 -10.41 -10.85
N LEU A 231 -13.74 -10.10 -9.88
CA LEU A 231 -13.61 -8.91 -9.06
C LEU A 231 -13.12 -9.33 -7.67
N TYR A 232 -12.27 -8.51 -7.09
CA TYR A 232 -11.60 -8.79 -5.83
C TYR A 232 -12.20 -7.87 -4.74
N PRO A 233 -13.00 -8.41 -3.82
CA PRO A 233 -13.67 -7.59 -2.81
C PRO A 233 -12.71 -7.22 -1.69
N VAL A 234 -12.59 -5.92 -1.39
CA VAL A 234 -11.88 -5.38 -0.24
C VAL A 234 -12.91 -4.70 0.67
N LYS A 235 -12.92 -5.08 1.95
CA LYS A 235 -13.77 -4.45 2.95
C LYS A 235 -13.09 -3.18 3.43
N ILE A 236 -13.84 -2.08 3.47
CA ILE A 236 -13.40 -0.78 3.98
C ILE A 236 -14.22 -0.44 5.23
N ASP A 237 -13.58 -0.35 6.39
CA ASP A 237 -14.17 0.01 7.68
C ASP A 237 -13.80 1.47 8.05
N ASN A 238 -14.70 2.17 8.73
CA ASN A 238 -14.57 3.60 9.05
C ASN A 238 -14.51 4.51 7.81
N ALA A 239 -15.28 4.20 6.77
CA ALA A 239 -15.47 5.07 5.63
C ALA A 239 -16.37 6.26 5.99
N ASN A 240 -15.95 7.49 5.65
CA ASN A 240 -16.77 8.70 5.77
C ASN A 240 -18.04 8.55 4.93
N ARG A 241 -19.21 8.64 5.58
CA ARG A 241 -20.52 8.44 4.94
C ARG A 241 -20.79 9.49 3.86
N THR A 242 -20.56 10.76 4.16
CA THR A 242 -20.88 11.89 3.27
C THR A 242 -19.99 12.00 2.03
N ALA A 243 -18.81 11.36 2.04
CA ALA A 243 -17.96 11.23 0.85
C ALA A 243 -18.39 10.09 -0.09
N VAL A 244 -19.21 9.15 0.40
CA VAL A 244 -19.61 7.92 -0.33
C VAL A 244 -21.10 7.91 -0.68
N LEU A 245 -21.96 8.49 0.16
CA LEU A 245 -23.41 8.43 0.07
C LEU A 245 -24.09 9.80 -0.06
N ASP A 246 -25.20 9.82 -0.81
CA ASP A 246 -26.16 10.93 -0.81
C ASP A 246 -27.04 10.94 0.48
N ALA A 247 -27.96 11.91 0.54
CA ALA A 247 -28.90 12.06 1.66
C ALA A 247 -29.86 10.84 1.81
N ASP A 248 -30.26 10.23 0.70
CA ASP A 248 -31.10 9.03 0.64
C ASP A 248 -30.30 7.72 0.92
N GLY A 249 -28.98 7.85 1.08
CA GLY A 249 -28.05 6.76 1.38
C GLY A 249 -27.68 5.90 0.17
N ASN A 250 -27.80 6.39 -1.06
CA ASN A 250 -27.30 5.72 -2.27
C ASN A 250 -25.84 6.11 -2.54
N ILE A 251 -25.10 5.28 -3.26
CA ILE A 251 -23.72 5.59 -3.65
C ILE A 251 -23.75 6.82 -4.59
N LEU A 252 -22.94 7.84 -4.28
CA LEU A 252 -22.81 9.04 -5.10
C LEU A 252 -22.26 8.68 -6.51
N SER A 253 -22.75 9.40 -7.52
CA SER A 253 -22.29 9.21 -8.90
C SER A 253 -20.85 9.71 -9.05
N GLY A 254 -19.98 8.92 -9.70
CA GLY A 254 -18.55 9.22 -9.85
C GLY A 254 -17.66 8.76 -8.68
N THR A 255 -18.21 8.22 -7.58
CA THR A 255 -17.43 7.84 -6.40
C THR A 255 -16.45 6.68 -6.65
N ALA A 256 -16.76 5.77 -7.58
CA ALA A 256 -15.83 4.68 -7.93
C ALA A 256 -14.58 5.22 -8.65
N GLU A 257 -14.77 6.21 -9.50
CA GLU A 257 -13.74 6.90 -10.28
C GLU A 257 -12.91 7.84 -9.40
N ILE A 258 -13.56 8.59 -8.48
CA ILE A 258 -12.89 9.50 -7.53
C ILE A 258 -12.01 8.70 -6.56
N LEU A 259 -12.60 7.75 -5.83
CA LEU A 259 -11.86 6.96 -4.82
C LEU A 259 -10.83 6.02 -5.47
N GLY A 260 -11.13 5.50 -6.67
CA GLY A 260 -10.19 4.73 -7.47
C GLY A 260 -8.97 5.55 -7.87
N LYS A 261 -9.17 6.80 -8.31
CA LYS A 261 -8.07 7.74 -8.61
C LYS A 261 -7.27 8.11 -7.37
N GLU A 262 -7.94 8.40 -6.25
CA GLU A 262 -7.31 8.76 -4.97
C GLU A 262 -6.37 7.64 -4.48
N ASN A 263 -6.81 6.38 -4.57
CA ASN A 263 -6.05 5.21 -4.11
C ASN A 263 -5.14 4.57 -5.17
N ASN A 264 -5.17 5.04 -6.42
CA ASN A 264 -4.55 4.41 -7.60
C ASN A 264 -4.99 2.93 -7.80
N VAL A 265 -6.31 2.70 -7.84
CA VAL A 265 -6.94 1.38 -8.09
C VAL A 265 -8.15 1.48 -9.02
N SER A 266 -8.47 0.40 -9.73
CA SER A 266 -9.62 0.31 -10.63
C SER A 266 -10.83 -0.32 -9.92
N ILE A 267 -11.76 0.51 -9.45
CA ILE A 267 -12.99 0.09 -8.76
C ILE A 267 -14.11 -0.17 -9.78
N ALA A 268 -14.64 -1.39 -9.82
CA ALA A 268 -15.75 -1.76 -10.70
C ALA A 268 -17.13 -1.66 -10.03
N LYS A 269 -17.20 -1.69 -8.70
CA LYS A 269 -18.42 -1.55 -7.90
C LYS A 269 -18.09 -1.14 -6.47
N ILE A 270 -18.96 -0.35 -5.85
CA ILE A 270 -18.99 -0.12 -4.39
C ILE A 270 -20.32 -0.67 -3.84
N SER A 271 -20.35 -1.16 -2.60
CA SER A 271 -21.57 -1.51 -1.89
C SER A 271 -21.45 -1.16 -0.41
N TRP A 272 -22.32 -0.30 0.09
CA TRP A 272 -22.37 0.08 1.50
C TRP A 272 -22.92 -1.09 2.34
N LEU A 273 -22.24 -1.43 3.44
CA LEU A 273 -22.56 -2.57 4.30
C LEU A 273 -23.27 -2.16 5.59
N SER A 274 -23.08 -0.90 6.04
CA SER A 274 -23.70 -0.39 7.25
C SER A 274 -25.17 0.03 7.05
N LYS A 275 -25.92 0.06 8.15
CA LYS A 275 -27.32 0.53 8.17
C LYS A 275 -27.46 1.95 7.61
N LYS A 276 -28.24 2.12 6.53
CA LYS A 276 -28.47 3.43 5.87
C LYS A 276 -29.22 4.42 6.76
N ASP A 277 -30.08 3.92 7.64
CA ASP A 277 -30.84 4.64 8.68
C ASP A 277 -29.98 5.08 9.87
N SER A 278 -28.73 4.63 9.98
CA SER A 278 -27.87 4.99 11.10
C SER A 278 -27.37 6.43 11.01
N ASN A 279 -27.57 7.18 12.10
CA ASN A 279 -27.06 8.54 12.31
C ASN A 279 -25.53 8.64 12.51
N LYS A 280 -24.77 7.58 12.19
CA LYS A 280 -23.30 7.58 12.26
C LYS A 280 -22.71 8.26 11.04
N ALA A 281 -21.75 9.16 11.27
CA ALA A 281 -20.96 9.80 10.21
C ALA A 281 -20.01 8.82 9.48
N TYR A 282 -19.72 7.67 10.09
CA TYR A 282 -18.85 6.64 9.53
C TYR A 282 -19.55 5.28 9.49
N GLY A 283 -19.15 4.44 8.53
CA GLY A 283 -19.62 3.06 8.42
C GLY A 283 -18.63 2.17 7.69
N SER A 284 -19.13 1.01 7.25
CA SER A 284 -18.38 0.04 6.45
C SER A 284 -18.97 -0.10 5.05
N MET A 285 -18.11 -0.33 4.06
CA MET A 285 -18.46 -0.69 2.69
C MET A 285 -17.58 -1.84 2.18
N VAL A 286 -17.93 -2.41 1.04
CA VAL A 286 -17.05 -3.25 0.23
C VAL A 286 -16.85 -2.59 -1.12
N ILE A 287 -15.59 -2.49 -1.54
CA ILE A 287 -15.22 -2.11 -2.90
C ILE A 287 -14.81 -3.37 -3.67
N TYR A 288 -15.12 -3.42 -4.95
CA TYR A 288 -14.77 -4.53 -5.84
C TYR A 288 -13.78 -4.00 -6.87
N VAL A 289 -12.49 -4.25 -6.65
CA VAL A 289 -11.45 -3.83 -7.60
C VAL A 289 -11.24 -4.87 -8.70
N THR A 290 -10.76 -4.44 -9.86
CA THR A 290 -10.61 -5.31 -11.04
C THR A 290 -9.35 -6.17 -11.02
N LYS A 291 -8.29 -5.76 -10.30
CA LYS A 291 -7.00 -6.46 -10.26
C LYS A 291 -6.68 -7.07 -8.89
N ALA A 292 -6.18 -8.31 -8.89
CA ALA A 292 -5.78 -9.02 -7.67
C ALA A 292 -4.64 -8.31 -6.91
N THR A 293 -3.70 -7.71 -7.65
CA THR A 293 -2.54 -6.98 -7.10
C THR A 293 -2.95 -5.68 -6.41
N GLU A 294 -3.96 -4.99 -6.94
CA GLU A 294 -4.54 -3.79 -6.32
C GLU A 294 -5.27 -4.14 -5.02
N ALA A 295 -6.09 -5.20 -5.03
CA ALA A 295 -6.77 -5.69 -3.83
C ALA A 295 -5.77 -6.08 -2.73
N ARG A 296 -4.72 -6.82 -3.12
CA ARG A 296 -3.62 -7.22 -2.25
C ARG A 296 -2.93 -5.99 -1.64
N ARG A 297 -2.51 -5.02 -2.47
CA ARG A 297 -1.84 -3.78 -2.04
C ARG A 297 -2.67 -3.00 -1.02
N LEU A 298 -4.00 -2.92 -1.21
CA LEU A 298 -4.89 -2.28 -0.25
C LEU A 298 -4.95 -3.02 1.09
N ILE A 299 -5.10 -4.35 1.07
CA ILE A 299 -5.19 -5.17 2.30
C ILE A 299 -3.86 -5.17 3.06
N GLU A 300 -2.73 -5.32 2.37
CA GLU A 300 -1.39 -5.28 2.97
C GLU A 300 -1.03 -3.85 3.45
N GLY A 301 -1.53 -2.82 2.77
CA GLY A 301 -1.39 -1.42 3.17
C GLY A 301 -2.23 -1.00 4.37
N ASN A 302 -3.22 -1.81 4.80
CA ASN A 302 -4.17 -1.57 5.90
C ASN A 302 -5.06 -0.31 5.81
N TYR A 303 -4.86 0.55 4.80
CA TYR A 303 -5.56 1.82 4.63
C TYR A 303 -6.13 2.02 3.22
N PHE A 304 -7.17 2.85 3.12
CA PHE A 304 -7.81 3.29 1.88
C PHE A 304 -8.32 4.72 2.05
N ASP A 305 -7.89 5.63 1.19
CA ASP A 305 -8.17 7.06 1.31
C ASP A 305 -9.53 7.44 0.72
N ILE A 306 -10.20 8.40 1.35
CA ILE A 306 -11.57 8.83 1.06
C ILE A 306 -11.67 10.34 1.30
N ALA A 307 -11.59 11.13 0.23
CA ALA A 307 -11.70 12.59 0.26
C ALA A 307 -10.73 13.28 1.24
N GLY A 308 -9.50 12.76 1.36
CA GLY A 308 -8.46 13.27 2.27
C GLY A 308 -8.50 12.73 3.71
N GLU A 309 -9.45 11.85 4.05
CA GLU A 309 -9.43 11.01 5.25
C GLU A 309 -8.98 9.58 4.90
N SER A 310 -8.46 8.81 5.86
CA SER A 310 -8.10 7.40 5.64
C SER A 310 -9.02 6.45 6.41
N ALA A 311 -9.54 5.44 5.72
CA ALA A 311 -10.33 4.33 6.26
C ALA A 311 -9.50 3.04 6.32
N TYR A 312 -9.93 2.04 7.09
CA TYR A 312 -9.20 0.78 7.27
C TYR A 312 -9.61 -0.29 6.25
N THR A 313 -8.63 -0.99 5.66
CA THR A 313 -8.89 -2.13 4.77
C THR A 313 -8.90 -3.46 5.53
N ARG A 314 -9.71 -4.40 5.06
CA ARG A 314 -9.68 -5.82 5.46
C ARG A 314 -10.02 -6.73 4.28
N VAL A 315 -9.71 -8.02 4.42
CA VAL A 315 -10.33 -9.08 3.62
C VAL A 315 -11.85 -9.01 3.78
N PHE A 316 -12.58 -9.15 2.67
CA PHE A 316 -14.04 -9.27 2.70
C PHE A 316 -14.45 -10.75 2.65
N GLU A 317 -15.03 -11.22 3.75
CA GLU A 317 -15.68 -12.53 3.85
C GLU A 317 -17.17 -12.38 3.46
N PRO A 318 -17.69 -13.07 2.42
CA PRO A 318 -19.04 -12.86 1.89
C PRO A 318 -20.19 -13.45 2.72
#